data_AF-A0A5M3VVH5-F1
#
_entry.id   AF-A0A5M3VVH5-F1
#
_cell.length_a   1.000
_cell.length_b   1.000
_cell.length_c   1.000
_cell.angle_alpha   90.00
_cell.angle_beta   90.00
_cell.angle_gamma   90.00
#
_symmetry.space_group_name_H-M   'P 1'
#
loop_
_entity.id
_entity.type
_entity.pdbx_description
1 polymer ?
#
loop_
_entity_poly.entity_id
_entity_poly.type
_entity_poly.pdbx_seq_one_letter_code
_entity_poly.pdbx_strand_id
1 'polypeptide(L)'
;MSEQEDSDHIAMWGAPGSGKTTLLAALSFALLQRRGPWRLVGTDPASIEILRDKSAALARREFPPATIDIERFRWLLLGDPVQLQKRFAGRFNGKARTMPAPRVGLNLIDPPGGVYTDKERPADHAKLLENLQRSRGIVYLFDPIREFEDGNAFEYLHGALIQLASRMLAEDAPSDGRLPHYLAVCITKFDDRRVLETAEKLNLVTTDPDDPHGFPAVDDENAQTLFHNLCDISASGSAEFVMGALEQYFRPDRIKFFVTSSIGFYLKPGTRGFNPRDYQNMVRKPQDGTNGREPSTEFEIRGQARPINVREPVTWLAEQIYADQLKPGNGR
;
A
#
# COMPACT_ATOMS: atom_id res chain seq x y z
N MET A 1 -6.30 -27.67 4.83
CA MET A 1 -5.87 -26.29 5.13
C MET A 1 -7.09 -25.60 5.67
N SER A 2 -7.04 -25.25 6.95
CA SER A 2 -8.19 -24.87 7.78
C SER A 2 -8.71 -23.48 7.43
N GLU A 3 -10.03 -23.28 7.55
CA GLU A 3 -10.76 -22.00 7.37
C GLU A 3 -10.16 -20.80 8.14
N GLN A 4 -9.32 -21.06 9.14
CA GLN A 4 -8.62 -20.05 9.94
C GLN A 4 -7.46 -19.35 9.21
N GLU A 5 -6.93 -19.90 8.12
CA GLU A 5 -5.89 -19.23 7.30
C GLU A 5 -6.47 -18.12 6.40
N ASP A 6 -7.79 -18.08 6.18
CA ASP A 6 -8.45 -17.15 5.25
C ASP A 6 -8.97 -15.86 5.95
N SER A 7 -8.80 -15.73 7.28
CA SER A 7 -9.30 -14.57 8.05
C SER A 7 -8.25 -13.54 8.46
N ASP A 8 -6.96 -13.88 8.40
CA ASP A 8 -5.88 -12.99 8.84
C ASP A 8 -5.06 -12.50 7.64
N HIS A 9 -5.72 -11.71 6.79
CA HIS A 9 -5.11 -11.08 5.63
C HIS A 9 -5.19 -9.55 5.64
N ILE A 10 -4.35 -8.98 4.81
CA ILE A 10 -4.30 -7.58 4.44
C ILE A 10 -4.98 -7.40 3.09
N ALA A 11 -5.96 -6.51 3.01
CA ALA A 11 -6.60 -6.11 1.76
C ALA A 11 -5.96 -4.83 1.20
N MET A 12 -5.78 -4.75 -0.12
CA MET A 12 -5.40 -3.50 -0.79
C MET A 12 -6.64 -2.78 -1.33
N TRP A 13 -6.72 -1.48 -1.08
CA TRP A 13 -7.85 -0.64 -1.46
C TRP A 13 -7.37 0.73 -1.95
N GLY A 14 -8.16 1.37 -2.81
CA GLY A 14 -7.86 2.67 -3.40
C GLY A 14 -8.48 2.78 -4.79
N ALA A 15 -8.66 4.02 -5.25
CA ALA A 15 -9.26 4.32 -6.54
C ALA A 15 -8.50 3.63 -7.70
N PRO A 16 -9.15 3.40 -8.85
CA PRO A 16 -8.45 3.08 -10.10
C PRO A 16 -7.26 4.02 -10.35
N GLY A 17 -6.16 3.50 -10.88
CA GLY A 17 -4.97 4.32 -11.15
C GLY A 17 -4.17 4.79 -9.93
N SER A 18 -4.61 4.49 -8.69
CA SER A 18 -3.87 4.86 -7.46
C SER A 18 -2.55 4.12 -7.26
N GLY A 19 -2.19 3.20 -8.17
CA GLY A 19 -0.92 2.49 -8.14
C GLY A 19 -0.93 1.15 -7.41
N LYS A 20 -2.09 0.54 -7.11
CA LYS A 20 -2.20 -0.76 -6.40
C LYS A 20 -1.31 -1.84 -7.02
N THR A 21 -1.46 -2.08 -8.33
CA THR A 21 -0.67 -3.08 -9.06
C THR A 21 0.83 -2.75 -9.09
N THR A 22 1.19 -1.47 -9.26
CA THR A 22 2.58 -1.02 -9.24
C THR A 22 3.22 -1.15 -7.85
N LEU A 23 2.47 -0.83 -6.79
CA LEU A 23 2.90 -0.96 -5.40
C LEU A 23 3.19 -2.41 -5.04
N LEU A 24 2.30 -3.34 -5.43
CA LEU A 24 2.51 -4.76 -5.23
C LEU A 24 3.78 -5.26 -5.95
N ALA A 25 3.96 -4.87 -7.22
CA ALA A 25 5.15 -5.24 -7.98
C ALA A 25 6.43 -4.66 -7.34
N ALA A 26 6.36 -3.43 -6.83
CA ALA A 26 7.44 -2.74 -6.14
C ALA A 26 7.76 -3.36 -4.76
N LEU A 27 6.74 -3.81 -4.02
CA LEU A 27 6.91 -4.51 -2.74
C LEU A 27 7.79 -5.76 -2.90
N SER A 28 7.54 -6.55 -3.95
CA SER A 28 8.37 -7.71 -4.28
C SER A 28 9.84 -7.34 -4.49
N PHE A 29 10.13 -6.24 -5.22
CA PHE A 29 11.50 -5.74 -5.35
C PHE A 29 12.09 -5.27 -4.03
N ALA A 30 11.35 -4.48 -3.27
CA ALA A 30 11.85 -3.89 -2.05
C ALA A 30 12.19 -4.97 -1.01
N LEU A 31 11.40 -6.05 -0.93
CA LEU A 31 11.68 -7.21 -0.08
C LEU A 31 12.89 -8.02 -0.55
N LEU A 32 13.20 -8.04 -1.85
CA LEU A 32 14.39 -8.70 -2.39
C LEU A 32 15.67 -7.86 -2.20
N GLN A 33 15.59 -6.54 -2.33
CA GLN A 33 16.75 -5.64 -2.28
C GLN A 33 17.29 -5.43 -0.87
N ARG A 34 16.42 -5.29 0.13
CA ARG A 34 16.82 -5.13 1.54
C ARG A 34 16.74 -6.47 2.26
N ARG A 35 17.88 -6.99 2.72
CA ARG A 35 17.91 -8.15 3.62
C ARG A 35 17.09 -7.83 4.86
N GLY A 36 16.03 -8.59 5.10
CA GLY A 36 15.13 -8.39 6.23
C GLY A 36 14.34 -9.66 6.54
N PRO A 37 13.57 -9.65 7.63
CA PRO A 37 12.88 -10.85 8.10
C PRO A 37 11.70 -11.25 7.21
N TRP A 38 11.21 -10.31 6.40
CA TRP A 38 9.98 -10.46 5.62
C TRP A 38 10.23 -10.96 4.20
N ARG A 39 9.42 -11.93 3.78
CA ARG A 39 9.43 -12.54 2.44
C ARG A 39 8.00 -12.70 1.92
N LEU A 40 7.81 -12.50 0.62
CA LEU A 40 6.53 -12.67 -0.07
C LEU A 40 6.52 -13.99 -0.84
N VAL A 41 5.49 -14.81 -0.62
CA VAL A 41 5.35 -16.14 -1.24
C VAL A 41 3.96 -16.27 -1.86
N GLY A 42 3.87 -16.68 -3.13
CA GLY A 42 2.58 -16.94 -3.76
C GLY A 42 1.92 -18.20 -3.23
N THR A 43 0.61 -18.16 -3.02
CA THR A 43 -0.17 -19.29 -2.48
C THR A 43 -0.71 -20.23 -3.55
N ASP A 44 -0.75 -19.77 -4.80
CA ASP A 44 -1.23 -20.52 -5.96
C ASP A 44 -0.43 -20.16 -7.23
N PRO A 45 -0.45 -21.00 -8.28
CA PRO A 45 0.31 -20.76 -9.50
C PRO A 45 0.00 -19.44 -10.20
N ALA A 46 -1.26 -18.98 -10.20
CA ALA A 46 -1.64 -17.74 -10.86
C ALA A 46 -1.10 -16.51 -10.11
N SER A 47 -1.18 -16.51 -8.78
CA SER A 47 -0.57 -15.48 -7.93
C SER A 47 0.96 -15.44 -8.04
N ILE A 48 1.62 -16.59 -8.26
CA ILE A 48 3.07 -16.65 -8.51
C ILE A 48 3.42 -16.03 -9.87
N GLU A 49 2.72 -16.45 -10.92
CA GLU A 49 2.97 -16.01 -12.28
C GLU A 49 2.72 -14.50 -12.44
N ILE A 50 1.61 -14.00 -11.92
CA ILE A 50 1.32 -12.57 -12.05
C ILE A 50 2.36 -11.71 -11.33
N LEU A 51 2.83 -12.14 -10.15
CA LEU A 51 3.79 -11.36 -9.38
C LEU A 51 5.14 -11.35 -10.11
N ARG A 52 5.54 -12.50 -10.65
CA ARG A 52 6.72 -12.61 -11.51
C ARG A 52 6.62 -11.65 -12.69
N ASP A 53 5.49 -11.64 -13.40
CA ASP A 53 5.33 -10.87 -14.63
C ASP A 53 5.25 -9.36 -14.35
N LYS A 54 4.49 -8.96 -13.33
CA LYS A 54 4.38 -7.55 -12.89
C LYS A 54 5.70 -7.03 -12.34
N SER A 55 6.43 -7.84 -11.57
CA SER A 55 7.78 -7.47 -11.14
C SER A 55 8.75 -7.40 -12.34
N ALA A 56 8.72 -8.35 -13.27
CA ALA A 56 9.58 -8.32 -14.44
C ALA A 56 9.35 -7.07 -15.32
N ALA A 57 8.11 -6.56 -15.40
CA ALA A 57 7.81 -5.29 -16.07
C ALA A 57 8.58 -4.12 -15.44
N LEU A 58 8.53 -3.94 -14.12
CA LEU A 58 9.29 -2.88 -13.44
C LEU A 58 10.81 -3.05 -13.62
N ALA A 59 11.33 -4.29 -13.64
CA ALA A 59 12.75 -4.55 -13.93
C ALA A 59 13.15 -4.07 -15.34
N ARG A 60 12.25 -4.23 -16.31
CA ARG A 60 12.40 -3.74 -17.69
C ARG A 60 12.09 -2.25 -17.83
N ARG A 61 11.78 -1.56 -16.73
CA ARG A 61 11.42 -0.13 -16.70
C ARG A 61 10.09 0.17 -17.39
N GLU A 62 9.18 -0.80 -17.32
CA GLU A 62 7.82 -0.72 -17.84
C GLU A 62 6.85 -0.69 -16.65
N PHE A 63 5.76 0.05 -16.79
CA PHE A 63 4.64 -0.13 -15.87
C PHE A 63 3.98 -1.47 -16.14
N PRO A 64 3.58 -2.21 -15.09
CA PRO A 64 2.69 -3.34 -15.28
C PRO A 64 1.42 -2.88 -16.03
N PRO A 65 0.91 -3.68 -16.98
CA PRO A 65 -0.24 -3.29 -17.77
C PRO A 65 -1.44 -3.00 -16.86
N ALA A 66 -2.31 -2.08 -17.32
CA ALA A 66 -3.57 -1.83 -16.64
C ALA A 66 -4.37 -3.14 -16.56
N THR A 67 -4.95 -3.37 -15.40
CA THR A 67 -5.78 -4.55 -15.15
C THR A 67 -7.02 -4.50 -16.05
N ILE A 68 -7.27 -5.57 -16.81
CA ILE A 68 -8.34 -5.65 -17.82
C ILE A 68 -9.57 -6.38 -17.27
N ASP A 69 -9.36 -7.36 -16.38
CA ASP A 69 -10.39 -8.10 -15.64
C ASP A 69 -10.11 -8.04 -14.14
N ILE A 70 -11.10 -8.34 -13.29
CA ILE A 70 -10.82 -8.44 -11.86
C ILE A 70 -9.81 -9.56 -11.64
N GLU A 71 -8.67 -9.16 -11.14
CA GLU A 71 -7.66 -10.10 -10.72
C GLU A 71 -7.73 -10.29 -9.20
N ARG A 72 -7.74 -11.56 -8.77
CA ARG A 72 -7.69 -11.94 -7.37
C ARG A 72 -6.41 -12.70 -7.13
N PHE A 73 -5.59 -12.17 -6.24
CA PHE A 73 -4.33 -12.80 -5.92
C PHE A 73 -4.12 -12.88 -4.43
N ARG A 74 -3.45 -13.96 -4.03
CA ARG A 74 -3.19 -14.31 -2.65
C ARG A 74 -1.72 -14.66 -2.47
N TRP A 75 -1.06 -13.87 -1.64
CA TRP A 75 0.29 -14.13 -1.20
C TRP A 75 0.34 -14.29 0.31
N LEU A 76 1.39 -14.92 0.81
CA LEU A 76 1.73 -14.96 2.22
C LEU A 76 2.94 -14.07 2.45
N LEU A 77 2.80 -13.13 3.37
CA LEU A 77 3.91 -12.40 3.95
C LEU A 77 4.41 -13.20 5.16
N LEU A 78 5.66 -13.67 5.08
CA LEU A 78 6.31 -14.50 6.08
C LEU A 78 7.42 -13.71 6.75
N GLY A 79 7.36 -13.55 8.07
CA GLY A 79 8.46 -12.99 8.86
C GLY A 79 9.40 -14.07 9.40
N ASP A 80 10.42 -13.65 10.14
CA ASP A 80 11.28 -14.56 10.88
C ASP A 80 10.71 -14.86 12.29
N PRO A 81 11.03 -16.02 12.90
CA PRO A 81 10.62 -16.33 14.26
C PRO A 81 11.16 -15.31 15.28
N VAL A 82 10.29 -14.82 16.16
CA VAL A 82 10.68 -13.85 17.20
C VAL A 82 11.17 -14.58 18.45
N GLN A 83 12.37 -14.25 18.92
CA GLN A 83 12.86 -14.69 20.23
C GLN A 83 12.53 -13.64 21.30
N LEU A 84 11.58 -13.94 22.18
CA LEU A 84 11.30 -13.09 23.33
C LEU A 84 12.27 -13.43 24.47
N GLN A 85 13.26 -12.55 24.70
CA GLN A 85 14.05 -12.58 25.93
C GLN A 85 13.25 -11.91 27.05
N LYS A 86 12.98 -12.64 28.15
CA LYS A 86 12.36 -12.05 29.34
C LYS A 86 13.34 -11.06 29.99
N ARG A 87 13.10 -9.76 29.82
CA ARG A 87 13.67 -8.71 30.68
C ARG A 87 12.91 -8.67 32.00
N PHE A 88 13.15 -9.64 32.89
CA PHE A 88 12.79 -9.49 34.30
C PHE A 88 14.02 -9.69 35.18
N ALA A 89 14.34 -8.63 35.92
CA ALA A 89 15.31 -8.62 36.99
C ALA A 89 14.89 -9.64 38.06
N GLY A 90 15.65 -10.72 38.22
CA GLY A 90 15.43 -11.68 39.30
C GLY A 90 15.61 -13.14 38.90
N ARG A 91 16.87 -13.57 38.82
CA ARG A 91 17.39 -14.86 39.32
C ARG A 91 16.60 -16.17 39.08
N PHE A 92 15.88 -16.31 37.96
CA PHE A 92 15.36 -17.62 37.52
C PHE A 92 15.69 -17.91 36.05
N ASN A 93 16.23 -19.10 35.85
CA ASN A 93 16.68 -19.69 34.57
C ASN A 93 15.47 -19.99 33.65
N GLY A 94 14.80 -18.94 33.16
CA GLY A 94 13.71 -19.07 32.20
C GLY A 94 14.26 -19.37 30.80
N LYS A 95 13.91 -20.53 30.23
CA LYS A 95 14.20 -20.84 28.82
C LYS A 95 13.59 -19.76 27.92
N ALA A 96 14.37 -19.24 26.98
CA ALA A 96 13.88 -18.33 25.95
C ALA A 96 12.71 -19.00 25.21
N ARG A 97 11.60 -18.27 25.03
CA ARG A 97 10.44 -18.76 24.29
C ARG A 97 10.55 -18.25 22.86
N THR A 98 10.75 -19.16 21.92
CA THR A 98 10.67 -18.86 20.49
C THR A 98 9.21 -18.83 20.09
N MET A 99 8.78 -17.69 19.54
CA MET A 99 7.45 -17.54 18.97
C MET A 99 7.46 -17.97 17.51
N PRO A 100 6.37 -18.56 16.99
CA PRO A 100 6.28 -18.91 15.58
C PRO A 100 6.43 -17.66 14.71
N ALA A 101 7.02 -17.81 13.52
CA ALA A 101 7.12 -16.73 12.55
C ALA A 101 5.73 -16.14 12.24
N PRO A 102 5.59 -14.80 12.14
CA PRO A 102 4.35 -14.19 11.70
C PRO A 102 4.07 -14.60 10.26
N ARG A 103 2.80 -14.95 9.98
CA ARG A 103 2.30 -15.35 8.67
C ARG A 103 0.99 -14.60 8.45
N VAL A 104 0.96 -13.73 7.45
CA VAL A 104 -0.21 -12.89 7.17
C VAL A 104 -0.52 -12.97 5.68
N GLY A 105 -1.78 -13.20 5.33
CA GLY A 105 -2.21 -13.17 3.94
C GLY A 105 -2.12 -11.75 3.36
N LEU A 106 -1.79 -11.63 2.08
CA LEU A 106 -1.90 -10.39 1.32
C LEU A 106 -2.81 -10.65 0.13
N ASN A 107 -3.98 -10.03 0.16
CA ASN A 107 -5.02 -10.21 -0.84
C ASN A 107 -5.18 -8.93 -1.64
N LEU A 108 -4.90 -9.03 -2.94
CA LEU A 108 -5.20 -7.96 -3.89
C LEU A 108 -6.44 -8.35 -4.68
N ILE A 109 -7.45 -7.49 -4.62
CA ILE A 109 -8.51 -7.43 -5.63
C ILE A 109 -8.23 -6.18 -6.45
N ASP A 110 -7.81 -6.38 -7.69
CA ASP A 110 -7.54 -5.27 -8.60
C ASP A 110 -8.64 -5.23 -9.68
N PRO A 111 -9.66 -4.36 -9.53
CA PRO A 111 -10.64 -4.16 -10.58
C PRO A 111 -10.04 -3.35 -11.74
N PRO A 112 -10.52 -3.54 -12.98
CA PRO A 112 -10.01 -2.83 -14.14
C PRO A 112 -10.21 -1.31 -14.08
N GLY A 113 -9.18 -0.56 -14.48
CA GLY A 113 -9.15 0.89 -14.27
C GLY A 113 -9.87 1.74 -15.32
N GLY A 114 -10.20 1.17 -16.49
CA GLY A 114 -10.72 1.91 -17.66
C GLY A 114 -12.25 2.00 -17.78
N VAL A 115 -13.04 1.53 -16.80
CA VAL A 115 -14.49 1.29 -16.95
C VAL A 115 -15.34 2.08 -15.95
N TYR A 116 -14.90 3.27 -15.54
CA TYR A 116 -15.58 4.02 -14.48
C TYR A 116 -16.35 5.26 -14.97
N THR A 117 -16.94 5.14 -16.16
CA THR A 117 -18.15 5.87 -16.53
C THR A 117 -19.37 5.01 -16.15
N ASP A 118 -20.03 5.38 -15.05
CA ASP A 118 -21.38 5.01 -14.62
C ASP A 118 -21.75 3.56 -14.23
N LYS A 119 -20.91 2.54 -14.36
CA LYS A 119 -21.29 1.18 -13.87
C LYS A 119 -20.12 0.40 -13.29
N GLU A 120 -19.86 0.58 -12.00
CA GLU A 120 -19.37 -0.55 -11.21
C GLU A 120 -20.28 -1.74 -11.49
N ARG A 121 -19.75 -2.84 -12.02
CA ARG A 121 -20.52 -4.08 -12.01
C ARG A 121 -20.77 -4.38 -10.54
N PRO A 122 -22.03 -4.48 -10.07
CA PRO A 122 -22.32 -4.69 -8.65
C PRO A 122 -21.60 -5.90 -8.06
N ALA A 123 -21.30 -6.90 -8.90
CA ALA A 123 -20.52 -8.07 -8.52
C ALA A 123 -19.08 -7.73 -8.12
N ASP A 124 -18.45 -6.74 -8.73
CA ASP A 124 -17.03 -6.43 -8.55
C ASP A 124 -16.84 -5.67 -7.24
N HIS A 125 -17.72 -4.70 -6.99
CA HIS A 125 -17.82 -3.99 -5.72
C HIS A 125 -18.17 -4.94 -4.56
N ALA A 126 -19.10 -5.87 -4.76
CA ALA A 126 -19.45 -6.85 -3.73
C ALA A 126 -18.26 -7.72 -3.31
N LYS A 127 -17.40 -8.11 -4.26
CA LYS A 127 -16.18 -8.88 -4.01
C LYS A 127 -15.13 -8.07 -3.27
N LEU A 128 -14.96 -6.78 -3.62
CA LEU A 128 -14.08 -5.87 -2.88
C LEU A 128 -14.53 -5.74 -1.43
N LEU A 129 -15.82 -5.51 -1.20
CA LEU A 129 -16.40 -5.39 0.13
C LEU A 129 -16.26 -6.69 0.94
N GLU A 130 -16.48 -7.86 0.33
CA GLU A 130 -16.27 -9.15 0.98
C GLU A 130 -14.80 -9.33 1.42
N ASN A 131 -13.85 -8.94 0.58
CA ASN A 131 -12.42 -9.02 0.92
C ASN A 131 -12.02 -8.06 2.03
N LEU A 132 -12.59 -6.84 2.04
CA LEU A 132 -12.37 -5.87 3.11
C LEU A 132 -12.97 -6.38 4.42
N GLN A 133 -14.22 -6.83 4.41
CA GLN A 133 -14.93 -7.34 5.59
C GLN A 133 -14.21 -8.50 6.29
N ARG A 134 -13.60 -9.41 5.51
CA ARG A 134 -12.83 -10.54 6.06
C ARG A 134 -11.40 -10.19 6.44
N SER A 135 -10.89 -9.02 6.05
CA SER A 135 -9.50 -8.64 6.33
C SER A 135 -9.32 -8.21 7.79
N ARG A 136 -8.08 -8.24 8.28
CA ARG A 136 -7.68 -7.61 9.56
C ARG A 136 -6.92 -6.30 9.36
N GLY A 137 -6.31 -6.16 8.20
CA GLY A 137 -5.55 -4.98 7.80
C GLY A 137 -5.96 -4.48 6.43
N ILE A 138 -5.87 -3.17 6.21
CA ILE A 138 -6.18 -2.53 4.94
C ILE A 138 -5.01 -1.61 4.57
N VAL A 139 -4.46 -1.79 3.37
CA VAL A 139 -3.58 -0.80 2.74
C VAL A 139 -4.45 0.06 1.84
N TYR A 140 -4.69 1.30 2.24
CA TYR A 140 -5.44 2.28 1.45
C TYR A 140 -4.47 3.16 0.67
N LEU A 141 -4.56 3.18 -0.66
CA LEU A 141 -3.72 3.98 -1.54
C LEU A 141 -4.45 5.26 -1.90
N PHE A 142 -3.95 6.38 -1.38
CA PHE A 142 -4.35 7.71 -1.78
C PHE A 142 -3.39 8.26 -2.83
N ASP A 143 -3.95 8.73 -3.94
CA ASP A 143 -3.21 9.30 -5.05
C ASP A 143 -3.49 10.80 -5.11
N PRO A 144 -2.60 11.65 -4.56
CA PRO A 144 -2.83 13.09 -4.52
C PRO A 144 -2.88 13.73 -5.91
N ILE A 145 -2.25 13.10 -6.90
CA ILE A 145 -2.24 13.58 -8.27
C ILE A 145 -3.60 13.39 -8.91
N ARG A 146 -4.13 12.18 -8.80
CA ARG A 146 -5.46 11.86 -9.31
C ARG A 146 -6.54 12.61 -8.54
N GLU A 147 -6.38 12.79 -7.23
CA GLU A 147 -7.35 13.57 -6.46
C GLU A 147 -7.37 15.04 -6.91
N PHE A 148 -6.21 15.62 -7.23
CA PHE A 148 -6.17 16.98 -7.79
C PHE A 148 -6.79 17.06 -9.20
N GLU A 149 -6.65 16.02 -10.02
CA GLU A 149 -7.13 15.99 -11.42
C GLU A 149 -8.62 15.62 -11.55
N ASP A 150 -9.07 14.60 -10.81
CA ASP A 150 -10.39 13.99 -10.92
C ASP A 150 -11.31 14.29 -9.71
N GLY A 151 -10.74 14.54 -8.52
CA GLY A 151 -11.51 14.88 -7.31
C GLY A 151 -12.49 13.82 -6.80
N ASN A 152 -12.22 12.53 -7.05
CA ASN A 152 -13.17 11.44 -6.79
C ASN A 152 -12.77 10.51 -5.64
N ALA A 153 -11.63 10.74 -4.95
CA ALA A 153 -11.16 9.83 -3.91
C ALA A 153 -12.16 9.68 -2.76
N PHE A 154 -12.88 10.75 -2.41
CA PHE A 154 -13.91 10.69 -1.37
C PHE A 154 -15.11 9.81 -1.76
N GLU A 155 -15.60 9.91 -3.00
CA GLU A 155 -16.72 9.09 -3.47
C GLU A 155 -16.36 7.60 -3.41
N TYR A 156 -15.16 7.24 -3.91
CA TYR A 156 -14.63 5.88 -3.84
C TYR A 156 -14.45 5.39 -2.40
N LEU A 157 -13.94 6.25 -1.51
CA LEU A 157 -13.71 5.90 -0.11
C LEU A 157 -15.04 5.71 0.64
N HIS A 158 -15.84 6.76 0.67
CA HIS A 158 -16.99 6.88 1.56
C HIS A 158 -18.10 5.89 1.21
N GLY A 159 -18.37 5.67 -0.08
CA GLY A 159 -19.37 4.70 -0.52
C GLY A 159 -19.07 3.26 -0.07
N ALA A 160 -17.79 2.88 -0.09
CA ALA A 160 -17.36 1.56 0.40
C ALA A 160 -17.35 1.49 1.93
N LEU A 161 -16.96 2.55 2.65
CA LEU A 161 -16.99 2.57 4.12
C LEU A 161 -18.38 2.42 4.69
N ILE A 162 -19.39 3.12 4.15
CA ILE A 162 -20.78 2.98 4.60
C ILE A 162 -21.22 1.53 4.47
N GLN A 163 -20.95 0.91 3.32
CA GLN A 163 -21.37 -0.46 3.06
C GLN A 163 -20.61 -1.46 3.93
N LEU A 164 -19.31 -1.26 4.12
CA LEU A 164 -18.48 -2.10 4.99
C LEU A 164 -18.96 -2.01 6.45
N ALA A 165 -19.15 -0.80 6.97
CA ALA A 165 -19.64 -0.57 8.33
C ALA A 165 -21.04 -1.20 8.53
N SER A 166 -21.95 -1.01 7.57
CA SER A 166 -23.28 -1.60 7.62
C SER A 166 -23.24 -3.12 7.68
N ARG A 167 -22.36 -3.78 6.91
CA ARG A 167 -22.19 -5.24 6.94
C ARG A 167 -21.61 -5.72 8.26
N MET A 168 -20.59 -5.04 8.78
CA MET A 168 -19.94 -5.44 10.03
C MET A 168 -20.85 -5.25 11.25
N LEU A 169 -21.66 -4.20 11.27
CA LEU A 169 -22.66 -3.99 12.32
C LEU A 169 -23.75 -5.08 12.35
N ALA A 170 -24.02 -5.72 11.21
CA ALA A 170 -25.02 -6.79 11.12
C ALA A 170 -24.50 -8.15 11.63
N GLU A 171 -23.19 -8.41 11.58
CA GLU A 171 -22.60 -9.70 11.95
C GLU A 171 -22.10 -9.76 13.40
N ASP A 172 -21.38 -8.73 13.86
CA ASP A 172 -20.83 -8.67 15.22
C ASP A 172 -20.42 -7.21 15.53
N ALA A 173 -21.41 -6.37 15.89
CA ALA A 173 -21.22 -4.94 16.03
C ALA A 173 -20.13 -4.61 17.07
N PRO A 174 -19.03 -3.93 16.68
CA PRO A 174 -18.05 -3.42 17.62
C PRO A 174 -18.73 -2.48 18.62
N SER A 175 -18.37 -2.59 19.89
CA SER A 175 -19.02 -1.83 20.98
C SER A 175 -18.91 -0.30 20.82
N ASP A 176 -17.93 0.18 20.06
CA ASP A 176 -17.68 1.59 19.77
C ASP A 176 -18.17 2.04 18.39
N GLY A 177 -18.81 1.15 17.62
CA GLY A 177 -19.33 1.44 16.27
C GLY A 177 -18.25 1.71 15.20
N ARG A 178 -16.97 1.53 15.54
CA ARG A 178 -15.84 1.71 14.62
C ARG A 178 -15.39 0.38 14.02
N LEU A 179 -14.87 0.43 12.81
CA LEU A 179 -14.30 -0.73 12.12
C LEU A 179 -13.08 -1.26 12.90
N PRO A 180 -12.97 -2.59 13.06
CA PRO A 180 -11.88 -3.20 13.84
C PRO A 180 -10.57 -3.32 13.05
N HIS A 181 -10.54 -2.96 11.77
CA HIS A 181 -9.35 -3.13 10.92
C HIS A 181 -8.20 -2.20 11.35
N TYR A 182 -6.97 -2.67 11.13
CA TYR A 182 -5.80 -1.80 11.03
C TYR A 182 -5.74 -1.16 9.64
N LEU A 183 -5.44 0.13 9.55
CA LEU A 183 -5.42 0.88 8.31
C LEU A 183 -4.06 1.54 8.10
N ALA A 184 -3.39 1.18 7.01
CA ALA A 184 -2.20 1.86 6.52
C ALA A 184 -2.59 2.77 5.34
N VAL A 185 -2.59 4.07 5.55
CA VAL A 185 -2.86 5.07 4.52
C VAL A 185 -1.57 5.39 3.79
N CYS A 186 -1.46 4.95 2.55
CA CYS A 186 -0.31 5.19 1.68
C CYS A 186 -0.59 6.39 0.78
N ILE A 187 0.09 7.51 1.04
CA ILE A 187 0.19 8.63 0.09
C ILE A 187 1.15 8.18 -1.01
N THR A 188 0.62 7.94 -2.20
CA THR A 188 1.37 7.36 -3.32
C THR A 188 2.01 8.43 -4.20
N LYS A 189 2.85 7.99 -5.15
CA LYS A 189 3.50 8.83 -6.15
C LYS A 189 4.37 9.95 -5.56
N PHE A 190 5.09 9.65 -4.47
CA PHE A 190 6.04 10.61 -3.90
C PHE A 190 7.17 11.02 -4.86
N ASP A 191 7.39 10.24 -5.93
CA ASP A 191 8.28 10.56 -7.05
C ASP A 191 7.73 11.65 -8.00
N ASP A 192 6.44 11.99 -7.91
CA ASP A 192 5.85 13.10 -8.67
C ASP A 192 6.28 14.44 -8.07
N ARG A 193 6.64 15.36 -8.96
CA ARG A 193 7.12 16.69 -8.62
C ARG A 193 6.16 17.45 -7.71
N ARG A 194 4.84 17.37 -7.96
CA ARG A 194 3.83 18.10 -7.17
C ARG A 194 3.79 17.61 -5.73
N VAL A 195 3.94 16.31 -5.51
CA VAL A 195 3.96 15.71 -4.17
C VAL A 195 5.24 16.06 -3.43
N LEU A 196 6.41 15.88 -4.08
CA LEU A 196 7.70 16.21 -3.48
C LEU A 196 7.81 17.69 -3.14
N GLU A 197 7.47 18.60 -4.08
CA GLU A 197 7.53 20.05 -3.83
C GLU A 197 6.60 20.48 -2.69
N THR A 198 5.47 19.78 -2.49
CA THR A 198 4.57 20.06 -1.36
C THR A 198 5.22 19.67 -0.03
N ALA A 199 5.84 18.48 0.04
CA ALA A 199 6.59 18.06 1.22
C ALA A 199 7.79 18.98 1.50
N GLU A 200 8.51 19.43 0.48
CA GLU A 200 9.63 20.37 0.59
C GLU A 200 9.17 21.73 1.15
N LYS A 201 8.08 22.30 0.62
CA LYS A 201 7.52 23.58 1.10
C LYS A 201 7.10 23.52 2.57
N LEU A 202 6.64 22.37 3.02
CA LEU A 202 6.23 22.13 4.41
C LEU A 202 7.41 21.75 5.32
N ASN A 203 8.63 21.63 4.79
CA ASN A 203 9.83 21.14 5.49
C ASN A 203 9.65 19.75 6.11
N LEU A 204 8.90 18.87 5.45
CA LEU A 204 8.61 17.50 5.89
C LEU A 204 9.57 16.46 5.28
N VAL A 205 10.40 16.88 4.33
CA VAL A 205 11.35 15.99 3.65
C VAL A 205 12.53 15.68 4.57
N THR A 206 12.77 14.39 4.75
CA THR A 206 13.92 13.83 5.46
C THR A 206 14.78 13.01 4.50
N THR A 207 15.89 12.48 5.00
CA THR A 207 16.74 11.55 4.26
C THR A 207 17.12 10.41 5.19
N ASP A 208 16.98 9.18 4.74
CA ASP A 208 17.44 8.00 5.47
C ASP A 208 18.98 8.00 5.47
N PRO A 209 19.67 8.08 6.63
CA PRO A 209 21.13 8.05 6.69
C PRO A 209 21.73 6.77 6.10
N ASP A 210 20.97 5.68 6.10
CA ASP A 210 21.36 4.39 5.54
C ASP A 210 21.03 4.26 4.04
N ASP A 211 20.38 5.26 3.43
CA ASP A 211 20.16 5.29 1.98
C ASP A 211 21.43 5.78 1.26
N PRO A 212 22.13 4.91 0.50
CA PRO A 212 23.35 5.28 -0.22
C PRO A 212 23.13 6.34 -1.31
N HIS A 213 21.88 6.58 -1.72
CA HIS A 213 21.53 7.55 -2.75
C HIS A 213 21.05 8.89 -2.19
N GLY A 214 20.74 8.94 -0.89
CA GLY A 214 20.17 10.11 -0.24
C GLY A 214 18.85 10.55 -0.88
N PHE A 215 17.97 9.61 -1.20
CA PHE A 215 16.64 9.95 -1.71
C PHE A 215 15.85 10.70 -0.64
N PRO A 216 15.04 11.69 -1.06
CA PRO A 216 14.10 12.30 -0.14
C PRO A 216 13.09 11.24 0.31
N ALA A 217 12.72 11.33 1.57
CA ALA A 217 11.67 10.53 2.19
C ALA A 217 10.84 11.45 3.10
N VAL A 218 9.76 10.90 3.66
CA VAL A 218 8.99 11.54 4.74
C VAL A 218 8.85 10.48 5.81
N ASP A 219 9.14 10.86 7.06
CA ASP A 219 8.97 9.97 8.21
C ASP A 219 7.48 9.75 8.53
N ASP A 220 7.21 8.76 9.37
CA ASP A 220 5.86 8.36 9.71
C ASP A 220 5.13 9.46 10.51
N GLU A 221 5.87 10.25 11.31
CA GLU A 221 5.33 11.36 12.11
C GLU A 221 4.82 12.51 11.23
N ASN A 222 5.51 12.81 10.12
CA ASN A 222 5.14 13.88 9.20
C ASN A 222 4.21 13.41 8.07
N ALA A 223 4.08 12.10 7.84
CA ALA A 223 3.25 11.56 6.77
C ALA A 223 1.77 12.00 6.89
N GLN A 224 1.23 12.05 8.11
CA GLN A 224 -0.15 12.52 8.35
C GLN A 224 -0.30 14.02 8.01
N THR A 225 0.69 14.84 8.39
CA THR A 225 0.71 16.28 8.08
C THR A 225 0.75 16.50 6.57
N LEU A 226 1.58 15.75 5.84
CA LEU A 226 1.62 15.83 4.39
C LEU A 226 0.28 15.44 3.76
N PHE A 227 -0.33 14.35 4.22
CA PHE A 227 -1.63 13.91 3.73
C PHE A 227 -2.71 14.98 3.90
N HIS A 228 -2.81 15.58 5.09
CA HIS A 228 -3.78 16.64 5.36
C HIS A 228 -3.61 17.83 4.40
N ASN A 229 -2.37 18.31 4.22
CA ASN A 229 -2.09 19.43 3.32
C ASN A 229 -2.36 19.08 1.84
N LEU A 230 -2.10 17.85 1.41
CA LEU A 230 -2.42 17.41 0.05
C LEU A 230 -3.93 17.33 -0.17
N CYS A 231 -4.70 16.97 0.86
CA CYS A 231 -6.16 17.04 0.81
C CYS A 231 -6.65 18.48 0.72
N ASP A 232 -6.08 19.42 1.48
CA ASP A 232 -6.51 20.83 1.49
C ASP A 232 -6.30 21.52 0.13
N ILE A 233 -5.29 21.10 -0.63
CA ILE A 233 -4.93 21.70 -1.93
C ILE A 233 -5.74 21.05 -3.08
N SER A 234 -6.53 20.00 -2.83
CA SER A 234 -7.34 19.34 -3.85
C SER A 234 -8.36 20.30 -4.50
N ALA A 235 -8.44 20.27 -5.83
CA ALA A 235 -9.28 21.19 -6.61
C ALA A 235 -10.79 20.98 -6.37
N SER A 236 -11.21 19.80 -5.93
CA SER A 236 -12.61 19.45 -5.70
C SER A 236 -13.11 19.81 -4.30
N GLY A 237 -12.23 20.10 -3.34
CA GLY A 237 -12.56 20.25 -1.92
C GLY A 237 -13.07 18.95 -1.25
N SER A 238 -13.16 17.84 -1.98
CA SER A 238 -13.67 16.57 -1.46
C SER A 238 -12.65 15.82 -0.59
N ALA A 239 -11.36 16.09 -0.80
CA ALA A 239 -10.29 15.40 -0.11
C ALA A 239 -10.26 15.68 1.40
N GLU A 240 -10.74 16.85 1.85
CA GLU A 240 -10.90 17.15 3.29
C GLU A 240 -11.80 16.12 3.98
N PHE A 241 -12.86 15.67 3.30
CA PHE A 241 -13.78 14.66 3.83
C PHE A 241 -13.17 13.25 3.88
N VAL A 242 -12.09 12.98 3.13
CA VAL A 242 -11.39 11.69 3.19
C VAL A 242 -10.82 11.49 4.59
N MET A 243 -10.14 12.49 5.15
CA MET A 243 -9.61 12.42 6.52
C MET A 243 -10.74 12.24 7.53
N GLY A 244 -11.78 13.08 7.45
CA GLY A 244 -12.93 13.00 8.36
C GLY A 244 -13.60 11.63 8.32
N ALA A 245 -13.75 11.02 7.14
CA ALA A 245 -14.30 9.68 7.01
C ALA A 245 -13.39 8.62 7.65
N LEU A 246 -12.07 8.68 7.44
CA LEU A 246 -11.15 7.72 8.07
C LEU A 246 -11.20 7.82 9.60
N GLU A 247 -11.19 9.03 10.15
CA GLU A 247 -11.27 9.27 11.60
C GLU A 247 -12.63 8.91 12.20
N GLN A 248 -13.71 8.99 11.41
CA GLN A 248 -15.05 8.59 11.82
C GLN A 248 -15.20 7.07 11.87
N TYR A 249 -14.71 6.36 10.86
CA TYR A 249 -14.95 4.91 10.72
C TYR A 249 -13.90 4.03 11.41
N PHE A 250 -12.64 4.46 11.55
CA PHE A 250 -11.58 3.64 12.13
C PHE A 250 -11.12 4.16 13.50
N ARG A 251 -10.51 3.32 14.32
CA ARG A 251 -9.94 3.75 15.61
C ARG A 251 -8.63 4.50 15.41
N PRO A 252 -8.37 5.63 16.11
CA PRO A 252 -7.16 6.41 15.91
C PRO A 252 -5.87 5.63 16.17
N ASP A 253 -5.87 4.69 17.12
CA ASP A 253 -4.72 3.82 17.42
C ASP A 253 -4.47 2.73 16.36
N ARG A 254 -5.39 2.59 15.39
CA ARG A 254 -5.33 1.59 14.31
C ARG A 254 -5.07 2.21 12.95
N ILE A 255 -4.87 3.52 12.84
CA ILE A 255 -4.54 4.20 11.58
C ILE A 255 -3.09 4.65 11.62
N LYS A 256 -2.35 4.42 10.53
CA LYS A 256 -1.01 4.99 10.34
C LYS A 256 -0.81 5.45 8.90
N PHE A 257 -0.11 6.57 8.73
CA PHE A 257 0.13 7.20 7.43
C PHE A 257 1.56 6.91 6.96
N PHE A 258 1.71 6.71 5.66
CA PHE A 258 3.00 6.41 5.02
C PHE A 258 3.10 7.11 3.68
N VAL A 259 4.21 7.77 3.42
CA VAL A 259 4.49 8.36 2.11
C VAL A 259 5.30 7.36 1.30
N THR A 260 4.80 7.00 0.11
CA THR A 260 5.33 5.88 -0.67
C THR A 260 5.57 6.26 -2.13
N SER A 261 6.59 5.65 -2.74
CA SER A 261 6.79 5.68 -4.18
C SER A 261 7.12 4.27 -4.69
N SER A 262 6.35 3.79 -5.66
CA SER A 262 6.57 2.45 -6.23
C SER A 262 7.75 2.40 -7.19
N ILE A 263 8.07 3.50 -7.87
CA ILE A 263 9.17 3.55 -8.85
C ILE A 263 10.39 4.34 -8.35
N GLY A 264 10.22 5.14 -7.30
CA GLY A 264 11.27 5.99 -6.75
C GLY A 264 11.74 7.07 -7.69
N PHE A 265 12.83 7.74 -7.29
CA PHE A 265 13.44 8.81 -8.07
C PHE A 265 14.44 8.28 -9.10
N TYR A 266 14.54 9.01 -10.21
CA TYR A 266 15.54 8.75 -11.23
C TYR A 266 16.93 9.05 -10.66
N LEU A 267 17.85 8.13 -10.90
CA LEU A 267 19.27 8.30 -10.62
C LEU A 267 20.02 8.22 -11.95
N LYS A 268 20.75 9.29 -12.28
CA LYS A 268 21.55 9.32 -13.51
C LYS A 268 22.61 8.20 -13.47
N PRO A 269 22.79 7.43 -14.55
CA PRO A 269 23.86 6.44 -14.61
C PRO A 269 25.23 7.07 -14.30
N GLY A 270 25.97 6.45 -13.40
CA GLY A 270 27.29 6.91 -12.96
C GLY A 270 27.28 7.97 -11.85
N THR A 271 26.12 8.53 -11.48
CA THR A 271 26.01 9.39 -10.29
C THR A 271 25.61 8.57 -9.07
N ARG A 272 26.18 8.89 -7.90
CA ARG A 272 25.85 8.18 -6.65
C ARG A 272 24.66 8.79 -5.90
N GLY A 273 24.46 10.10 -6.01
CA GLY A 273 23.46 10.83 -5.23
C GLY A 273 22.26 11.31 -6.05
N PHE A 274 21.14 11.50 -5.35
CA PHE A 274 19.93 12.16 -5.82
C PHE A 274 20.23 13.56 -6.40
N ASN A 275 19.55 13.89 -7.50
CA ASN A 275 19.63 15.20 -8.13
C ASN A 275 18.27 15.91 -8.07
N PRO A 276 18.09 16.96 -7.24
CA PRO A 276 16.82 17.67 -7.10
C PRO A 276 16.37 18.39 -8.38
N ARG A 277 17.24 18.52 -9.40
CA ARG A 277 16.89 19.12 -10.69
C ARG A 277 16.55 18.11 -11.78
N ASP A 278 16.81 16.83 -11.57
CA ASP A 278 16.63 15.78 -12.58
C ASP A 278 16.29 14.45 -11.90
N TYR A 279 15.13 14.38 -11.24
CA TYR A 279 14.71 13.22 -10.43
C TYR A 279 13.48 12.47 -10.97
N GLN A 280 12.80 12.99 -11.99
CA GLN A 280 11.57 12.35 -12.48
C GLN A 280 11.89 11.01 -13.13
N ASN A 281 11.37 9.94 -12.52
CA ASN A 281 11.54 8.57 -13.01
C ASN A 281 10.39 8.11 -13.89
N MET A 282 9.30 8.88 -13.96
CA MET A 282 8.22 8.69 -14.91
C MET A 282 8.38 9.69 -16.05
N VAL A 283 8.40 9.22 -17.28
CA VAL A 283 8.47 10.08 -18.48
C VAL A 283 7.43 9.63 -19.50
N ARG A 284 6.95 10.57 -20.31
CA ARG A 284 6.08 10.24 -21.45
C ARG A 284 6.89 9.53 -22.52
N LYS A 285 6.35 8.44 -23.07
CA LYS A 285 6.92 7.77 -24.24
C LYS A 285 6.85 8.72 -25.44
N PRO A 286 7.91 8.79 -26.27
CA PRO A 286 7.81 9.45 -27.57
C PRO A 286 6.70 8.77 -28.39
N GLN A 287 5.83 9.56 -29.05
CA GLN A 287 4.92 9.01 -30.05
C GLN A 287 5.76 8.58 -31.27
N ASP A 288 6.23 7.35 -31.28
CA ASP A 288 6.81 6.77 -32.49
C ASP A 288 5.69 6.58 -33.51
N GLY A 289 5.77 7.32 -34.62
CA GLY A 289 4.79 7.33 -35.72
C GLY A 289 4.72 6.02 -36.53
N THR A 290 4.88 4.85 -35.89
CA THR A 290 4.87 3.54 -36.55
C THR A 290 3.75 2.63 -36.03
N ASN A 291 2.78 2.43 -36.92
CA ASN A 291 1.93 1.25 -37.09
C ASN A 291 1.17 0.70 -35.87
N GLY A 292 0.04 1.32 -35.57
CA GLY A 292 -1.23 0.61 -35.32
C GLY A 292 -1.34 -0.34 -34.11
N ARG A 293 -0.32 -0.45 -33.26
CA ARG A 293 -0.46 -1.05 -31.93
C ARG A 293 -0.83 0.05 -30.95
N GLU A 294 -1.99 -0.09 -30.31
CA GLU A 294 -2.34 0.78 -29.19
C GLU A 294 -1.19 0.74 -28.15
N PRO A 295 -0.59 1.89 -27.81
CA PRO A 295 0.45 1.92 -26.79
C PRO A 295 -0.17 1.50 -25.46
N SER A 296 0.38 0.45 -24.84
CA SER A 296 -0.16 -0.11 -23.59
C SER A 296 -0.01 0.81 -22.37
N THR A 297 0.76 1.91 -22.47
CA THR A 297 0.79 3.05 -21.53
C THR A 297 1.46 4.26 -22.22
N GLU A 298 0.95 5.49 -22.03
CA GLU A 298 1.58 6.75 -22.50
C GLU A 298 2.91 7.03 -21.78
N PHE A 299 3.15 6.38 -20.65
CA PHE A 299 4.32 6.61 -19.78
C PHE A 299 5.25 5.39 -19.73
N GLU A 300 6.52 5.64 -19.46
CA GLU A 300 7.56 4.65 -19.15
C GLU A 300 8.39 5.08 -17.93
N ILE A 301 9.15 4.12 -17.39
CA ILE A 301 10.08 4.39 -16.29
C ILE A 301 11.44 4.72 -16.91
N ARG A 302 11.99 5.90 -16.61
CA ARG A 302 13.23 6.39 -17.21
C ARG A 302 14.46 5.59 -16.74
N GLY A 303 14.53 5.32 -15.44
CA GLY A 303 15.62 4.63 -14.76
C GLY A 303 15.19 3.31 -14.12
N GLN A 304 16.06 2.74 -13.30
CA GLN A 304 15.69 1.58 -12.49
C GLN A 304 14.66 1.97 -11.44
N ALA A 305 13.69 1.10 -11.17
CA ALA A 305 12.76 1.27 -10.06
C ALA A 305 13.49 1.13 -8.72
N ARG A 306 13.33 2.14 -7.85
CA ARG A 306 13.94 2.22 -6.51
C ARG A 306 12.87 2.57 -5.48
N PRO A 307 12.00 1.62 -5.10
CA PRO A 307 10.84 1.91 -4.30
C PRO A 307 11.20 2.58 -2.97
N ILE A 308 10.38 3.54 -2.54
CA ILE A 308 10.53 4.29 -1.29
C ILE A 308 9.36 3.94 -0.39
N ASN A 309 9.66 3.49 0.82
CA ASN A 309 8.69 3.20 1.89
C ASN A 309 7.54 2.23 1.51
N VAL A 310 7.72 1.34 0.53
CA VAL A 310 6.66 0.43 0.08
C VAL A 310 6.50 -0.83 0.95
N ARG A 311 7.46 -1.13 1.82
CA ARG A 311 7.45 -2.34 2.69
C ARG A 311 6.75 -2.05 4.00
N GLU A 312 7.02 -0.86 4.52
CA GLU A 312 6.72 -0.33 5.83
C GLU A 312 5.22 -0.39 6.15
N PRO A 313 4.30 -0.01 5.24
CA PRO A 313 2.86 -0.16 5.45
C PRO A 313 2.45 -1.61 5.72
N VAL A 314 2.98 -2.54 4.92
CA VAL A 314 2.57 -3.94 4.95
C VAL A 314 3.20 -4.67 6.14
N THR A 315 4.46 -4.38 6.46
CA THR A 315 5.13 -4.95 7.63
C THR A 315 4.52 -4.43 8.92
N TRP A 316 4.18 -3.14 9.00
CA TRP A 316 3.46 -2.59 10.15
C TRP A 316 2.11 -3.27 10.36
N LEU A 317 1.30 -3.42 9.31
CA LEU A 317 0.03 -4.15 9.40
C LEU A 317 0.24 -5.59 9.87
N ALA A 318 1.21 -6.30 9.31
CA ALA A 318 1.48 -7.68 9.69
C ALA A 318 1.91 -7.81 11.17
N GLU A 319 2.71 -6.87 11.65
CA GLU A 319 3.11 -6.79 13.06
C GLU A 319 1.93 -6.51 13.99
N GLN A 320 1.03 -5.59 13.62
CA GLN A 320 -0.18 -5.29 14.40
C GLN A 320 -1.14 -6.49 14.46
N ILE A 321 -1.41 -7.11 13.32
CA ILE A 321 -2.27 -8.30 13.23
C ILE A 321 -1.69 -9.43 14.08
N TYR A 322 -0.38 -9.69 13.94
CA TYR A 322 0.29 -10.72 14.72
C TYR A 322 0.30 -10.39 16.22
N ALA A 323 0.53 -9.14 16.62
CA ALA A 323 0.48 -8.73 18.01
C ALA A 323 -0.91 -8.92 18.63
N ASP A 324 -1.99 -8.66 17.89
CA ASP A 324 -3.36 -8.88 18.34
C ASP A 324 -3.71 -10.38 18.48
N GLN A 325 -3.14 -11.25 17.64
CA GLN A 325 -3.26 -12.71 17.79
C GLN A 325 -2.59 -13.23 19.07
N LEU A 326 -1.54 -12.55 19.54
CA LEU A 326 -0.79 -12.96 20.73
C LEU A 326 -1.43 -12.50 22.05
N LYS A 327 -2.43 -11.60 22.02
CA LYS A 327 -3.11 -11.14 23.22
C LYS A 327 -3.98 -12.26 23.81
N PRO A 328 -3.83 -12.61 25.10
CA PRO A 328 -4.67 -13.63 25.74
C PRO A 328 -6.13 -13.17 25.77
N GLY A 329 -7.01 -13.85 25.04
CA GLY A 329 -8.44 -13.54 24.94
C GLY A 329 -9.04 -13.64 23.54
N ASN A 330 -8.22 -13.67 22.47
CA ASN A 330 -8.69 -13.84 21.08
C ASN A 330 -8.63 -15.28 20.55
N GLY A 331 -8.15 -16.23 21.35
CA GLY A 331 -8.34 -17.66 21.08
C GLY A 331 -9.75 -18.05 21.53
N ARG A 332 -10.69 -18.11 20.58
CA ARG A 332 -11.94 -18.83 20.78
C ARG A 332 -11.67 -20.29 21.12
#